data_AF-A0AAP5PZ33-F1
#
_entry.id   AF-A0AAP5PZ33-F1
#
_cell.length_a   1.000
_cell.length_b   1.000
_cell.length_c   1.000
_cell.angle_alpha   90.00
_cell.angle_beta   90.00
_cell.angle_gamma   90.00
#
_symmetry.space_group_name_H-M   'P 1'
#
loop_
_entity.id
_entity.type
_entity.pdbx_description
1 polymer ?
#
loop_
_entity_poly.entity_id
_entity_poly.type
_entity_poly.pdbx_seq_one_letter_code
_entity_poly.pdbx_strand_id
1 'polypeptide(L)' 'MASREEIKRVIKDIRNRRNKWVLSRRPKNMATLANLAIQETLALDIIYNKISWQDYISGPETDDHPRPIP' A
#
# COMPACT_ATOMS: atom_id res chain seq x y z
N MET A 1 -10.55 -6.32 18.02
CA MET A 1 -9.22 -5.75 17.71
C MET A 1 -8.27 -6.88 17.38
N ALA A 2 -7.49 -6.78 16.30
CA ALA A 2 -6.47 -7.78 16.00
C ALA A 2 -5.36 -7.75 17.05
N SER A 3 -4.85 -8.91 17.44
CA SER A 3 -3.68 -9.03 18.31
C SER A 3 -2.43 -8.49 17.64
N ARG A 4 -1.46 -8.06 18.44
CA ARG A 4 -0.14 -7.60 17.95
C ARG A 4 0.48 -8.59 16.96
N GLU A 5 0.34 -9.90 17.22
CA GLU A 5 1.02 -10.92 16.43
C GLU A 5 0.24 -11.26 15.15
N GLU A 6 -1.06 -10.99 15.10
CA GLU A 6 -1.82 -10.95 13.86
C GLU A 6 -1.39 -9.77 12.99
N ILE A 7 -1.24 -8.57 13.56
CA ILE A 7 -0.81 -7.38 12.82
C ILE A 7 0.59 -7.59 12.24
N LYS A 8 1.55 -8.09 13.02
CA LYS A 8 2.89 -8.42 12.51
C LYS A 8 2.84 -9.42 11.35
N ARG A 9 1.96 -10.42 11.41
CA ARG A 9 1.76 -11.39 10.31
C ARG A 9 1.21 -10.71 9.07
N VAL A 10 0.21 -9.84 9.21
CA VAL A 10 -0.33 -9.04 8.10
C VAL A 10 0.76 -8.16 7.46
N ILE A 11 1.54 -7.41 8.25
CA ILE A 11 2.64 -6.58 7.72
C ILE A 11 3.68 -7.44 7.01
N LYS A 12 4.04 -8.60 7.56
CA LYS A 12 4.97 -9.54 6.94
C LYS A 12 4.44 -10.03 5.58
N ASP A 13 3.17 -10.40 5.51
CA ASP A 13 2.53 -10.87 4.28
C ASP A 13 2.45 -9.77 3.21
N ILE A 14 2.16 -8.53 3.62
CA ILE A 14 2.18 -7.35 2.74
C ILE A 14 3.58 -7.16 2.16
N ARG A 15 4.63 -7.17 3.00
CA ARG A 15 6.03 -7.03 2.57
C ARG A 15 6.50 -8.17 1.65
N ASN A 16 6.13 -9.40 1.95
CA ASN A 16 6.48 -10.58 1.13
C ASN A 16 5.93 -10.50 -0.31
N ARG A 17 4.88 -9.71 -0.53
CA ARG A 17 4.26 -9.49 -1.85
C ARG A 17 4.80 -8.25 -2.57
N ARG A 18 5.91 -7.65 -2.12
CA ARG A 18 6.49 -6.42 -2.69
C ARG A 18 6.69 -6.47 -4.21
N ASN A 19 7.01 -7.65 -4.75
CA ASN A 19 7.15 -7.87 -6.20
C ASN A 19 5.84 -7.77 -6.99
N LYS A 20 4.68 -7.86 -6.32
CA LYS A 20 3.34 -7.70 -6.91
C LYS A 20 2.77 -6.29 -6.73
N TRP A 21 3.47 -5.41 -6.01
CA TRP A 21 2.98 -4.05 -5.77
C TRP A 21 3.07 -3.23 -7.05
N VAL A 22 1.96 -2.61 -7.41
CA VAL A 22 1.86 -1.68 -8.55
C VAL A 22 1.04 -0.49 -8.09
N LEU A 23 1.48 0.72 -8.44
CA LEU A 23 0.68 1.89 -8.16
C LEU A 23 -0.51 1.95 -9.11
N SER A 24 -1.71 2.02 -8.56
CA SER A 24 -2.90 2.26 -9.35
C SER A 24 -2.77 3.60 -10.09
N ARG A 25 -3.01 3.60 -11.41
CA ARG A 25 -2.92 4.77 -12.32
C ARG A 25 -3.99 5.84 -12.09
N ARG A 26 -4.70 5.80 -10.96
CA ARG A 26 -5.74 6.76 -10.61
C ARG A 26 -5.17 8.18 -10.57
N PRO A 27 -5.93 9.20 -11.03
CA PRO A 27 -5.45 10.58 -11.07
C PRO A 27 -4.88 11.08 -9.73
N LYS A 28 -5.53 10.73 -8.61
CA LYS A 28 -5.05 11.11 -7.28
C LYS A 28 -3.62 10.62 -6.99
N ASN A 29 -3.30 9.38 -7.34
CA ASN A 29 -1.99 8.79 -7.11
C ASN A 29 -0.93 9.41 -8.02
N MET A 30 -1.28 9.62 -9.29
CA MET A 30 -0.39 10.27 -10.26
C MET A 30 -0.09 11.73 -9.87
N ALA A 31 -1.11 12.46 -9.42
CA ALA A 31 -0.96 13.81 -8.89
C ALA A 31 -0.07 13.84 -7.65
N THR A 32 -0.22 12.88 -6.73
CA THR A 32 0.67 12.75 -5.56
C THR A 32 2.13 12.56 -5.97
N LEU A 33 2.42 11.65 -6.91
CA LEU A 33 3.79 11.46 -7.41
C LEU A 33 4.37 12.74 -8.02
N ALA A 34 3.56 13.44 -8.84
CA ALA A 34 3.97 14.68 -9.49
C ALA A 34 4.23 15.80 -8.46
N ASN A 35 3.34 15.99 -7.50
CA ASN A 35 3.46 17.01 -6.46
C ASN A 35 4.69 16.77 -5.55
N LEU A 36 5.02 15.51 -5.30
CA LEU A 36 6.19 15.12 -4.53
C LEU A 36 7.47 15.05 -5.38
N ALA A 37 7.37 15.24 -6.70
CA ALA A 37 8.47 15.08 -7.65
C ALA A 37 9.23 13.74 -7.51
N ILE A 38 8.50 12.65 -7.26
CA ILE A 38 9.08 11.30 -7.09
C ILE A 38 8.55 10.31 -8.13
N GLN A 39 9.36 9.28 -8.39
CA GLN A 39 8.97 8.15 -9.22
C GLN A 39 8.19 7.10 -8.42
N GLU A 40 7.41 6.29 -9.13
CA GLU A 40 6.61 5.20 -8.57
C GLU A 40 7.46 4.23 -7.73
N THR A 41 8.63 3.82 -8.24
CA THR A 41 9.54 2.90 -7.57
C THR A 41 9.99 3.45 -6.21
N LEU A 42 10.42 4.71 -6.17
CA LEU A 42 10.83 5.39 -4.95
C LEU A 42 9.68 5.47 -3.94
N ALA A 43 8.47 5.80 -4.38
CA ALA A 43 7.30 5.85 -3.51
C ALA A 43 7.01 4.47 -2.86
N LEU A 44 7.03 3.40 -3.65
CA LEU A 44 6.81 2.04 -3.15
C LEU A 44 7.92 1.58 -2.20
N ASP A 45 9.17 2.00 -2.43
CA ASP A 45 10.30 1.70 -1.53
C ASP A 45 10.19 2.45 -0.20
N ILE A 46 9.76 3.72 -0.23
CA ILE A 46 9.48 4.49 0.99
C ILE A 46 8.40 3.77 1.82
N ILE A 47 7.31 3.33 1.18
CA ILE A 47 6.23 2.59 1.86
C ILE A 47 6.76 1.28 2.45
N TYR A 48 7.52 0.51 1.67
CA TYR A 48 8.10 -0.76 2.12
C TYR A 48 9.00 -0.59 3.36
N ASN A 49 9.77 0.49 3.41
CA ASN A 49 10.69 0.76 4.51
C ASN A 49 9.99 1.33 5.75
N LYS A 50 8.88 2.05 5.57
CA LYS A 50 8.15 2.70 6.67
C LYS A 50 7.00 1.89 7.24
N ILE A 51 6.49 0.89 6.51
CA ILE A 51 5.36 0.09 7.01
C ILE A 51 5.77 -0.67 8.27
N SER A 52 5.06 -0.40 9.37
CA SER A 52 5.32 -1.03 10.67
C SER A 52 4.03 -1.38 11.39
N TRP A 53 4.12 -2.34 12.33
CA TRP A 53 2.97 -2.77 13.12
C TRP A 53 2.52 -1.70 14.13
N GLN A 54 3.42 -0.79 14.54
CA GLN A 54 3.06 0.33 15.43
C GLN A 54 2.15 1.35 14.76
N ASP A 55 2.32 1.56 13.44
CA ASP A 55 1.57 2.54 12.65
C ASP A 55 0.34 1.92 11.98
N TYR A 56 0.01 0.66 12.33
CA TYR A 56 -1.12 -0.05 11.77
C TYR A 56 -2.42 0.41 12.43
N ILE A 57 -3.28 1.06 11.63
CA ILE A 57 -4.60 1.54 12.06
C ILE A 57 -5.67 0.48 11.76
N SER A 58 -5.69 -0.03 10.53
CA SER A 58 -6.66 -1.00 10.03
C SER A 58 -6.03 -1.93 8.99
N GLY A 59 -6.70 -3.07 8.75
CA GLY A 59 -6.28 -4.02 7.72
C GLY A 59 -6.52 -3.50 6.30
N PRO A 60 -5.90 -4.15 5.31
CA PRO A 60 -6.20 -3.85 3.92
C PRO A 60 -7.70 -3.98 3.68
N GLU A 61 -8.32 -2.89 3.23
CA GLU A 61 -9.74 -2.88 2.87
C GLU A 61 -9.95 -3.74 1.62
N THR A 62 -11.11 -4.38 1.54
CA THR A 62 -11.54 -5.06 0.33
C THR A 62 -11.61 -4.06 -0.82
N ASP A 63 -11.09 -4.46 -1.98
CA ASP A 63 -11.27 -3.72 -3.22
C ASP A 63 -12.77 -3.74 -3.59
N ASP A 64 -13.48 -2.68 -3.21
CA ASP A 64 -14.91 -2.49 -3.41
C ASP A 64 -15.21 -1.68 -4.69
N HIS A 65 -14.19 -1.45 -5.51
CA HIS A 65 -14.29 -0.52 -6.60
C HIS A 65 -15.10 -1.15 -7.75
N PRO A 66 -16.10 -0.45 -8.30
CA PRO A 66 -16.82 -0.95 -9.46
C PRO A 66 -15.83 -1.16 -10.61
N ARG A 67 -15.82 -2.37 -11.17
CA ARG A 67 -14.97 -2.68 -12.32
C ARG A 67 -15.38 -1.76 -13.48
N PRO A 68 -14.44 -1.14 -14.20
CA PRO A 68 -14.79 -0.39 -15.40
C PRO A 68 -15.53 -1.33 -16.36
N ILE A 69 -16.67 -0.86 -16.87
CA ILE A 69 -17.45 -1.58 -17.88
C ILE A 69 -16.63 -1.54 -19.18
N PRO A 70 -16.46 -2.68 -19.88
CA PRO A 70 -15.70 -2.75 -21.14
C PRO A 70 -16.19 -1.79 -22.22
#